data_AF-V9EL98-F1
#
_entry.id   AF-V9EL98-F1
#
_cell.length_a   1.000
_cell.length_b   1.000
_cell.length_c   1.000
_cell.angle_alpha   90.00
_cell.angle_beta   90.00
_cell.angle_gamma   90.00
#
_symmetry.space_group_name_H-M   'P 1'
#
loop_
_entity.id
_entity.type
_entity.pdbx_description
1 polymer ?
#
loop_
_entity_poly.entity_id
_entity_poly.type
_entity_poly.pdbx_seq_one_letter_code
_entity_poly.pdbx_strand_id
1 'polypeptide(L)'
;MDADAAQRSAIESIAVQCLDVESQPKYMMCFFHVMKNVKKRITYLSESKNRIVFRHIYRIHYAWDGVEKKQCIKEAIADWNKDRDLKEFGYFLKQWLTGRFNLWQCVESPMGMAKTNNPIENFNGQFKQQHTQRRLLRLNTLFEKLLECCSLKSILSITFETTTRASVETLRAYRK
;
A
#
# COMPACT_ATOMS: atom_id res chain seq x y z
N MET A 1 5.80 6.90 -9.45
CA MET A 1 4.37 7.14 -9.75
C MET A 1 4.01 6.68 -11.15
N ASP A 2 4.94 6.68 -12.11
CA ASP A 2 4.64 6.27 -13.49
C ASP A 2 4.09 4.84 -13.62
N ALA A 3 4.70 3.87 -12.92
CA ALA A 3 4.21 2.49 -12.91
C ALA A 3 2.82 2.35 -12.26
N ASP A 4 2.56 2.98 -11.11
CA ASP A 4 1.24 2.95 -10.46
C ASP A 4 0.17 3.64 -11.32
N ALA A 5 0.54 4.68 -12.07
CA ALA A 5 -0.34 5.37 -13.00
C ALA A 5 -0.69 4.49 -14.20
N ALA A 6 0.29 3.82 -14.80
CA ALA A 6 0.05 2.87 -15.88
C ALA A 6 -0.86 1.71 -15.43
N GLN A 7 -0.60 1.14 -14.25
CA GLN A 7 -1.44 0.08 -13.67
C GLN A 7 -2.88 0.54 -13.47
N ARG A 8 -3.07 1.72 -12.88
CA ARG A 8 -4.40 2.29 -12.70
C ARG A 8 -5.09 2.55 -14.03
N SER A 9 -4.41 3.16 -14.99
CA SER A 9 -5.00 3.45 -16.30
C SER A 9 -5.42 2.17 -17.03
N ALA A 10 -4.64 1.10 -16.93
CA ALA A 10 -5.01 -0.20 -17.48
C ALA A 10 -6.28 -0.77 -16.81
N ILE A 11 -6.36 -0.69 -15.47
CA ILE A 11 -7.56 -1.12 -14.73
C ILE A 11 -8.76 -0.27 -15.13
N GLU A 12 -8.64 1.05 -15.17
CA GLU A 12 -9.73 1.95 -15.58
C GLU A 12 -10.18 1.68 -17.02
N SER A 13 -9.26 1.36 -17.95
CA SER A 13 -9.63 1.05 -19.34
C SER A 13 -10.32 -0.32 -19.49
N ILE A 14 -9.90 -1.33 -18.73
CA ILE A 14 -10.40 -2.70 -18.86
C ILE A 14 -11.66 -2.92 -18.03
N ALA A 15 -11.69 -2.41 -16.80
CA ALA A 15 -12.79 -2.64 -15.87
C ALA A 15 -14.13 -2.14 -16.41
N VAL A 16 -14.12 -0.97 -17.06
CA VAL A 16 -15.32 -0.36 -17.65
C VAL A 16 -15.82 -1.17 -18.87
N GLN A 17 -14.93 -1.85 -19.59
CA GLN A 17 -15.27 -2.55 -20.83
C GLN A 17 -15.58 -4.04 -20.63
N CYS A 18 -14.97 -4.69 -19.62
CA CYS A 18 -14.92 -6.15 -19.55
C CYS A 18 -15.56 -6.75 -18.29
N LEU A 19 -15.89 -5.94 -17.28
CA LEU A 19 -16.46 -6.45 -16.03
C LEU A 19 -17.92 -6.02 -15.92
N ASP A 20 -18.84 -6.93 -16.25
CA ASP A 20 -20.26 -6.82 -15.94
C ASP A 20 -20.47 -7.20 -14.46
N VAL A 21 -20.12 -6.27 -13.58
CA VAL A 21 -20.21 -6.43 -12.13
C VAL A 21 -21.13 -5.37 -11.55
N GLU A 22 -21.92 -5.76 -10.55
CA GLU A 22 -22.90 -4.88 -9.87
C GLU A 22 -22.26 -3.58 -9.31
N SER A 23 -20.96 -3.60 -9.03
CA SER A 23 -20.20 -2.41 -8.67
C SER A 23 -18.85 -2.38 -9.39
N GLN A 24 -18.56 -1.24 -10.01
CA GLN A 24 -17.29 -1.03 -10.70
C GLN A 24 -16.11 -1.15 -9.72
N PRO A 25 -15.04 -1.89 -10.09
CA PRO A 25 -13.90 -2.09 -9.21
C PRO A 25 -13.19 -0.75 -8.97
N LYS A 26 -12.74 -0.56 -7.73
CA LYS A 26 -12.00 0.64 -7.33
C LYS A 26 -10.50 0.34 -7.31
N TYR A 27 -9.71 1.21 -7.93
CA TYR A 27 -8.27 1.14 -7.80
C TYR A 27 -7.83 1.58 -6.40
N MET A 28 -7.30 0.65 -5.63
CA MET A 28 -6.76 0.89 -4.28
C MET A 28 -5.24 1.10 -4.34
N MET A 29 -4.78 2.20 -3.76
CA MET A 29 -3.37 2.51 -3.64
C MET A 29 -2.75 1.78 -2.43
N CYS A 30 -1.63 1.11 -2.68
CA CYS A 30 -0.76 0.49 -1.69
C CYS A 30 -0.35 1.46 -0.57
N PHE A 31 -0.74 1.20 0.68
CA PHE A 31 -0.34 2.05 1.81
C PHE A 31 1.19 2.07 2.01
N PHE A 32 1.87 0.95 1.76
CA PHE A 32 3.33 0.92 1.80
C PHE A 32 3.95 1.88 0.78
N HIS A 33 3.40 2.00 -0.42
CA HIS A 33 3.86 2.95 -1.43
C HIS A 33 3.55 4.39 -1.03
N VAL A 34 2.41 4.67 -0.40
CA VAL A 34 2.13 5.99 0.19
C VAL A 34 3.26 6.35 1.17
N MET A 35 3.52 5.49 2.15
CA MET A 35 4.55 5.71 3.17
C MET A 35 5.97 5.82 2.59
N LYS A 36 6.30 5.01 1.60
CA LYS A 36 7.59 5.05 0.89
C LYS A 36 7.78 6.38 0.15
N ASN A 37 6.75 6.87 -0.53
CA ASN A 37 6.81 8.16 -1.23
C ASN A 37 6.88 9.32 -0.24
N VAL A 38 6.12 9.25 0.86
CA VAL A 38 6.17 10.25 1.94
C VAL A 38 7.56 10.32 2.53
N LYS A 39 8.16 9.19 2.91
CA LYS A 39 9.53 9.13 3.46
C LYS A 39 10.56 9.80 2.55
N LYS A 40 10.46 9.61 1.24
CA LYS A 40 11.36 10.27 0.26
C LYS A 40 11.16 11.79 0.19
N ARG A 41 9.96 12.29 0.49
CA ARG A 41 9.60 13.70 0.37
C ARG A 41 9.91 14.51 1.62
N ILE A 42 9.96 13.87 2.79
CA ILE A 42 10.11 14.56 4.08
C ILE A 42 11.53 14.47 4.65
N THR A 43 12.52 14.09 3.85
CA THR A 43 13.91 13.92 4.30
C THR A 43 14.55 15.20 4.84
N TYR A 44 14.02 16.37 4.47
CA TYR A 44 14.47 17.68 4.95
C TYR A 44 13.89 18.06 6.31
N LEU A 45 12.83 17.38 6.77
CA LEU A 45 12.18 17.68 8.04
C LEU A 45 12.95 17.07 9.21
N SER A 46 12.88 17.73 10.37
CA SER A 46 13.39 17.18 11.63
C SER A 46 12.65 15.89 12.01
N GLU A 47 13.28 15.07 12.85
CA GLU A 47 12.67 13.82 13.32
C GLU A 47 11.34 14.06 14.05
N SER A 48 11.26 15.12 14.86
CA SER A 48 10.02 15.50 15.55
C SER A 48 8.88 15.79 14.58
N LYS A 49 9.15 16.52 13.49
CA LYS A 49 8.17 16.81 12.44
C LYS A 49 7.79 15.55 11.65
N ASN A 50 8.76 14.69 11.34
CA ASN A 50 8.50 13.40 10.70
C ASN A 50 7.54 12.54 11.53
N ARG A 51 7.71 12.50 12.85
CA ARG A 51 6.80 11.79 13.76
C ARG A 51 5.37 12.34 13.69
N ILE A 52 5.20 13.66 13.62
CA ILE A 52 3.87 14.30 13.48
C ILE A 52 3.22 13.90 12.15
N VAL A 53 3.97 13.99 11.05
CA VAL A 53 3.50 13.59 9.71
C VAL A 53 3.06 12.13 9.70
N PHE A 54 3.91 11.21 10.18
CA PHE A 54 3.57 9.80 10.20
C PHE A 54 2.38 9.50 11.10
N ARG A 55 2.32 10.08 12.31
CA ARG A 55 1.19 9.91 13.23
C ARG A 55 -0.13 10.23 12.55
N HIS A 56 -0.21 11.37 11.87
CA HIS A 56 -1.43 11.78 11.16
C HIS A 56 -1.78 10.85 10.00
N ILE A 57 -0.79 10.44 9.19
CA ILE A 57 -1.02 9.51 8.08
C ILE A 57 -1.52 8.15 8.57
N TYR A 58 -0.94 7.61 9.63
CA TYR A 58 -1.39 6.35 10.23
C TYR A 58 -2.81 6.44 10.80
N ARG A 59 -3.16 7.55 11.46
CA ARG A 59 -4.54 7.78 11.94
C ARG A 59 -5.54 7.82 10.79
N ILE A 60 -5.20 8.48 9.68
CA ILE A 60 -6.05 8.50 8.48
C ILE A 60 -6.15 7.11 7.86
N HIS A 61 -5.06 6.35 7.79
CA HIS A 61 -5.05 5.00 7.22
C HIS A 61 -5.95 4.04 8.00
N TYR A 62 -5.85 4.07 9.34
CA TYR A 62 -6.53 3.15 10.24
C TYR A 62 -7.84 3.68 10.79
N ALA A 63 -8.36 4.80 10.25
CA ALA A 63 -9.68 5.30 10.60
C ALA A 63 -10.73 4.19 10.41
N TRP A 64 -11.58 4.05 11.42
CA TRP A 64 -12.63 3.03 11.50
C TRP A 64 -13.69 3.23 10.43
N ASP A 65 -14.13 4.47 10.25
CA ASP A 65 -15.19 4.84 9.32
C ASP A 65 -14.91 6.15 8.57
N GLY A 66 -15.84 6.51 7.69
CA GLY A 66 -15.73 7.74 6.89
C GLY A 66 -15.82 9.03 7.70
N VAL A 67 -16.44 9.01 8.88
CA VAL A 67 -16.57 10.17 9.78
C VAL A 67 -15.24 10.40 10.49
N GLU A 68 -14.68 9.35 11.11
CA GLU A 68 -13.37 9.40 11.75
C GLU A 68 -12.28 9.75 10.73
N LYS A 69 -12.33 9.20 9.51
CA LYS A 69 -11.39 9.56 8.44
C LYS A 69 -11.42 11.06 8.16
N LYS A 70 -12.61 11.65 7.99
CA LYS A 70 -12.77 13.10 7.76
C LYS A 70 -12.22 13.92 8.93
N GLN A 71 -12.46 13.48 10.16
CA GLN A 71 -11.96 14.14 11.36
C GLN A 71 -10.42 14.09 11.43
N CYS A 72 -9.84 12.91 11.22
CA CYS A 72 -8.39 12.73 11.19
C CYS A 72 -7.72 13.59 10.10
N ILE A 73 -8.34 13.73 8.92
CA ILE A 73 -7.85 14.61 7.86
C ILE A 73 -7.88 16.08 8.30
N LYS A 74 -8.97 16.54 8.92
CA LYS A 74 -9.10 17.93 9.41
C LYS A 74 -8.00 18.25 10.43
N GLU A 75 -7.78 17.36 11.39
CA GLU A 75 -6.75 17.52 12.42
C GLU A 75 -5.34 17.54 11.81
N ALA A 76 -5.07 16.64 10.85
CA ALA A 76 -3.79 16.60 10.14
C ALA A 76 -3.51 17.92 9.41
N ILE A 77 -4.48 18.43 8.65
CA ILE A 77 -4.34 19.69 7.91
C ILE A 77 -4.15 20.87 8.88
N ALA A 78 -4.93 20.91 9.97
CA ALA A 78 -4.80 21.97 10.97
C ALA A 78 -3.40 21.98 11.60
N ASP A 79 -2.85 20.82 11.95
CA ASP A 79 -1.50 20.72 12.51
C ASP A 79 -0.40 21.03 11.49
N TRP A 80 -0.51 20.54 10.26
CA TRP A 80 0.48 20.84 9.21
C TRP A 80 0.49 22.32 8.83
N ASN A 81 -0.64 23.02 8.92
CA ASN A 81 -0.71 24.45 8.64
C ASN A 81 -0.10 25.34 9.74
N LYS A 82 0.08 24.84 10.97
CA LYS A 82 0.70 25.59 12.07
C LYS A 82 2.21 25.76 11.88
N ASP A 83 2.86 24.85 11.17
CA ASP A 83 4.30 24.83 10.97
C ASP A 83 4.64 25.20 9.51
N ARG A 84 5.49 26.22 9.33
CA ARG A 84 5.88 26.70 7.99
C ARG A 84 6.53 25.60 7.15
N ASP A 85 7.34 24.74 7.76
CA ASP A 85 8.04 23.66 7.05
C ASP A 85 7.08 22.53 6.66
N LEU A 86 5.97 22.38 7.38
CA LEU A 86 4.91 21.43 7.04
C LEU A 86 3.88 22.02 6.07
N LYS A 87 3.85 23.34 5.88
CA LYS A 87 2.99 23.98 4.87
C LYS A 87 3.36 23.55 3.44
N GLU A 88 4.64 23.33 3.17
CA GLU A 88 5.12 22.75 1.89
C GLU A 88 4.70 21.28 1.71
N PHE A 89 4.31 20.60 2.79
CA PHE A 89 3.68 19.28 2.73
C PHE A 89 2.28 19.31 2.09
N GLY A 90 1.79 20.47 1.64
CA GLY A 90 0.58 20.60 0.83
C GLY A 90 0.54 19.72 -0.43
N TYR A 91 1.69 19.22 -0.90
CA TYR A 91 1.72 18.17 -1.93
C TYR A 91 0.94 16.92 -1.51
N PHE A 92 0.96 16.55 -0.22
CA PHE A 92 0.30 15.35 0.29
C PHE A 92 -1.21 15.45 0.13
N LEU A 93 -1.78 16.62 0.42
CA LEU A 93 -3.18 16.91 0.18
C LEU A 93 -3.53 16.67 -1.30
N LYS A 94 -2.76 17.28 -2.21
CA LYS A 94 -2.98 17.17 -3.66
C LYS A 94 -2.84 15.76 -4.20
N GLN A 95 -1.89 14.98 -3.69
CA GLN A 95 -1.56 13.66 -4.24
C GLN A 95 -2.37 12.54 -3.59
N TRP A 96 -2.48 12.55 -2.26
CA TRP A 96 -2.93 11.41 -1.47
C TRP A 96 -4.28 11.64 -0.80
N LEU A 97 -4.83 12.85 -0.76
CA LEU A 97 -6.15 13.09 -0.18
C LEU A 97 -7.19 13.48 -1.25
N THR A 98 -6.81 14.33 -2.21
CA THR A 98 -7.69 14.79 -3.29
C THR A 98 -7.31 14.28 -4.67
N GLY A 99 -6.08 13.77 -4.81
CA GLY A 99 -5.55 13.29 -6.07
C GLY A 99 -6.13 11.94 -6.48
N ARG A 100 -5.65 11.43 -7.62
CA ARG A 100 -6.08 10.13 -8.15
C ARG A 100 -5.83 9.03 -7.09
N PHE A 101 -4.64 8.97 -6.50
CA PHE A 101 -4.27 7.88 -5.57
C PHE A 101 -4.74 8.10 -4.13
N ASN A 102 -5.95 8.61 -3.94
CA ASN A 102 -6.50 8.94 -2.62
C ASN A 102 -7.08 7.75 -1.84
N LEU A 103 -7.35 6.63 -2.50
CA LEU A 103 -7.92 5.42 -1.89
C LEU A 103 -6.82 4.51 -1.31
N TRP A 104 -6.39 4.76 -0.08
CA TRP A 104 -5.39 3.94 0.62
C TRP A 104 -5.75 3.68 2.09
N GLN A 105 -6.91 4.14 2.54
CA GLN A 105 -7.37 3.95 3.91
C GLN A 105 -8.06 2.60 4.05
N CYS A 106 -7.98 1.98 5.23
CA CYS A 106 -8.59 0.69 5.52
C CYS A 106 -10.11 0.68 5.31
N VAL A 107 -10.78 1.81 5.55
CA VAL A 107 -12.24 1.98 5.37
C VAL A 107 -12.69 1.82 3.92
N GLU A 108 -11.79 2.05 2.95
CA GLU A 108 -12.12 1.90 1.53
C GLU A 108 -12.14 0.43 1.07
N SER A 109 -11.51 -0.46 1.85
CA SER A 109 -11.54 -1.90 1.60
C SER A 109 -12.82 -2.50 2.20
N PRO A 110 -13.61 -3.26 1.41
CA PRO A 110 -14.76 -3.98 1.94
C PRO A 110 -14.39 -4.91 3.09
N MET A 111 -15.37 -5.21 3.95
CA MET A 111 -15.17 -6.16 5.05
C MET A 111 -14.77 -7.53 4.50
N GLY A 112 -13.82 -8.20 5.16
CA GLY A 112 -13.28 -9.49 4.72
C GLY A 112 -12.19 -9.42 3.65
N MET A 113 -11.93 -8.25 3.06
CA MET A 113 -10.83 -8.06 2.11
C MET A 113 -9.52 -7.69 2.82
N ALA A 114 -8.40 -7.97 2.15
CA ALA A 114 -7.09 -7.58 2.66
C ALA A 114 -6.99 -6.05 2.77
N LYS A 115 -6.90 -5.55 4.01
CA LYS A 115 -6.76 -4.12 4.33
C LYS A 115 -5.34 -3.58 4.13
N THR A 116 -4.37 -4.48 3.94
CA THR A 116 -2.99 -4.14 3.63
C THR A 116 -2.52 -5.02 2.49
N ASN A 117 -1.74 -4.44 1.59
CA ASN A 117 -1.05 -5.20 0.58
C ASN A 117 0.37 -5.60 1.02
N ASN A 118 0.63 -5.64 2.33
CA ASN A 118 1.89 -6.13 2.88
C ASN A 118 2.32 -7.52 2.34
N PRO A 119 1.40 -8.47 2.03
CA PRO A 119 1.80 -9.74 1.44
C PRO A 119 2.49 -9.62 0.07
N ILE A 120 2.03 -8.71 -0.80
CA ILE A 120 2.64 -8.56 -2.14
C ILE A 120 4.02 -7.92 -2.05
N GLU A 121 4.19 -6.94 -1.15
CA GLU A 121 5.48 -6.28 -0.95
C GLU A 121 6.50 -7.22 -0.30
N ASN A 122 6.06 -8.06 0.65
CA ASN A 122 6.89 -9.10 1.24
C ASN A 122 7.31 -10.14 0.19
N PHE A 123 6.38 -10.61 -0.64
CA PHE A 123 6.70 -11.52 -1.74
C PHE A 123 7.71 -10.88 -2.69
N ASN A 124 7.47 -9.64 -3.14
CA ASN A 124 8.39 -8.92 -4.01
C ASN A 124 9.77 -8.74 -3.38
N GLY A 125 9.83 -8.47 -2.08
CA GLY A 125 11.07 -8.34 -1.32
C GLY A 125 11.86 -9.64 -1.30
N GLN A 126 11.22 -10.75 -0.92
CA GLN A 126 11.81 -12.08 -0.90
C GLN A 126 12.26 -12.51 -2.30
N PHE A 127 11.40 -12.32 -3.31
CA PHE A 127 11.71 -12.69 -4.68
C PHE A 127 12.94 -11.94 -5.20
N LYS A 128 12.99 -10.62 -4.99
CA LYS A 128 14.14 -9.80 -5.37
C LYS A 128 15.41 -10.22 -4.63
N GLN A 129 15.31 -10.62 -3.37
CA GLN A 129 16.46 -11.04 -2.58
C GLN A 129 16.99 -12.41 -3.03
N GLN A 130 16.10 -13.38 -3.20
CA GLN A 130 16.45 -14.79 -3.38
C GLN A 130 16.68 -15.17 -4.84
N HIS A 131 15.87 -14.64 -5.77
CA HIS A 131 15.89 -15.09 -7.17
C HIS A 131 16.59 -14.13 -8.12
N THR A 132 16.50 -12.82 -7.87
CA THR A 132 17.14 -11.81 -8.74
C THR A 132 18.37 -11.16 -8.11
N GLN A 133 18.62 -11.37 -6.81
CA GLN A 133 19.66 -10.68 -6.03
C GLN A 133 19.64 -9.17 -6.24
N ARG A 134 18.44 -8.59 -6.40
CA ARG A 134 18.17 -7.18 -6.70
C ARG A 134 18.80 -6.66 -8.00
N ARG A 135 19.18 -7.55 -8.92
CA ARG A 135 19.65 -7.18 -10.26
C ARG A 135 18.47 -7.04 -11.22
N LEU A 136 18.61 -6.13 -12.18
CA LEU A 136 17.70 -6.03 -13.31
C LEU A 136 17.99 -7.19 -14.28
N LEU A 137 16.99 -8.02 -14.55
CA LEU A 137 17.12 -9.17 -15.43
C LEU A 137 16.46 -8.89 -16.79
N ARG A 138 16.96 -9.55 -17.84
CA ARG A 138 16.25 -9.60 -19.12
C ARG A 138 14.97 -10.40 -18.95
N LEU A 139 13.98 -10.14 -19.81
CA LEU A 139 12.64 -10.70 -19.68
C LEU A 139 12.62 -12.24 -19.61
N ASN A 140 13.36 -12.92 -20.50
CA ASN A 140 13.44 -14.38 -20.50
C ASN A 140 14.01 -14.94 -19.19
N THR A 141 15.12 -14.37 -18.71
CA THR A 141 15.73 -14.76 -17.44
C THR A 141 14.81 -14.48 -16.25
N LEU A 142 14.01 -13.42 -16.31
CA LEU A 142 13.01 -13.14 -15.28
C LEU A 142 11.92 -14.24 -15.26
N PHE A 143 11.44 -14.69 -16.42
CA PHE A 143 10.47 -15.79 -16.49
C PHE A 143 11.04 -17.11 -15.97
N GLU A 144 12.29 -17.43 -16.29
CA GLU A 144 12.99 -18.59 -15.72
C GLU A 144 13.04 -18.51 -14.18
N LYS A 145 13.37 -17.35 -13.63
CA LYS A 145 13.39 -17.13 -12.17
C LYS A 145 12.01 -17.20 -11.53
N LEU A 146 10.97 -16.73 -12.21
CA LEU A 146 9.59 -16.87 -11.74
C LEU A 146 9.18 -18.35 -11.73
N LEU A 147 9.50 -19.10 -12.78
CA LEU A 147 9.21 -20.53 -12.86
C LEU A 147 9.95 -21.32 -11.76
N GLU A 148 11.23 -21.04 -11.55
CA GLU A 148 12.04 -21.62 -10.47
C GLU A 148 11.41 -21.37 -9.10
N CYS A 149 10.97 -20.13 -8.83
CA CYS A 149 10.26 -19.79 -7.60
C CYS A 149 8.96 -20.59 -7.44
N CYS A 150 8.15 -20.70 -8.51
CA CYS A 150 6.91 -21.48 -8.48
C CYS A 150 7.18 -22.96 -8.21
N SER A 151 8.16 -23.57 -8.89
CA SER A 151 8.53 -24.97 -8.68
C SER A 151 8.99 -25.22 -7.25
N LEU A 152 9.86 -24.37 -6.70
CA LEU A 152 10.32 -24.48 -5.31
C LEU A 152 9.17 -24.34 -4.32
N LYS A 153 8.28 -23.35 -4.50
CA LYS A 153 7.12 -23.15 -3.63
C LYS A 153 6.11 -24.30 -3.72
N SER A 154 5.96 -24.90 -4.90
CA SER A 154 5.09 -26.07 -5.11
C SER A 154 5.64 -27.32 -4.40
N ILE A 155 6.96 -27.52 -4.39
CA ILE A 155 7.61 -28.65 -3.69
C ILE A 155 7.48 -28.51 -2.18
N LEU A 156 7.50 -27.28 -1.65
CA LEU A 156 7.30 -27.00 -0.24
C LEU A 156 5.88 -27.30 0.27
N SER A 157 4.98 -27.75 -0.62
CA SER A 157 3.67 -28.38 -0.36
C SER A 157 3.01 -27.96 0.95
N ILE A 158 2.79 -26.66 1.10
CA ILE A 158 1.93 -26.14 2.15
C ILE A 158 0.51 -26.35 1.63
N THR A 159 -0.28 -27.21 2.29
CA THR A 159 -1.69 -27.40 1.94
C THR A 159 -2.35 -26.03 1.87
N PHE A 160 -3.02 -25.73 0.75
CA PHE A 160 -3.75 -24.49 0.62
C PHE A 160 -4.86 -24.48 1.66
N GLU A 161 -4.69 -23.63 2.68
CA GLU A 161 -5.67 -23.48 3.75
C GLU A 161 -6.95 -22.88 3.17
N THR A 162 -8.00 -23.68 3.13
CA THR A 162 -9.34 -23.25 2.69
C THR A 162 -10.07 -22.44 3.75
N THR A 163 -9.49 -22.30 4.94
CA THR A 163 -10.04 -21.53 6.05
C THR A 163 -9.08 -20.44 6.48
N THR A 164 -9.60 -19.23 6.69
CA THR A 164 -8.81 -18.09 7.12
C THR A 164 -8.30 -18.31 8.55
N ARG A 165 -7.00 -18.53 8.72
CA ARG A 165 -6.35 -18.64 10.04
C ARG A 165 -5.27 -17.58 10.17
N ALA A 166 -5.23 -16.91 11.33
CA ALA A 166 -4.15 -16.00 11.64
C ALA A 166 -2.83 -16.78 11.73
N SER A 167 -1.76 -16.27 11.09
CA SER A 167 -0.46 -16.96 11.13
C SER A 167 0.07 -17.01 12.56
N VAL A 168 0.90 -18.01 12.87
CA VAL A 168 1.51 -18.15 14.20
C VAL A 168 2.33 -16.90 14.56
N GLU A 169 3.01 -16.27 13.59
CA GLU A 169 3.71 -15.01 13.83
C GLU A 169 2.75 -13.86 14.16
N THR A 170 1.61 -13.79 13.46
CA THR A 170 0.58 -12.77 13.69
C THR A 170 -0.01 -12.90 15.11
N LEU A 171 -0.30 -14.13 15.54
CA LEU A 171 -0.81 -14.41 16.89
C LEU A 171 0.23 -14.10 17.98
N ARG A 172 1.51 -14.36 17.72
CA ARG A 172 2.60 -14.02 18.66
C ARG A 172 2.81 -12.51 18.79
N ALA A 173 2.67 -11.77 17.69
CA ALA A 173 2.77 -10.32 17.70
C ALA A 173 1.61 -9.63 18.44
N TYR A 174 0.42 -10.25 18.44
CA TYR A 174 -0.77 -9.72 19.12
C TYR A 174 -0.78 -9.96 20.63
N ARG A 175 0.10 -10.85 21.14
CA ARG A 175 0.22 -11.19 22.57
C ARG A 175 1.27 -10.36 23.31
N LYS A 176 1.79 -9.31 22.69
CA LYS A 176 2.68 -8.30 23.32
C LYS A 176 1.96 -6.97 23.35
#